data_AF-A0A6C2CLY6-F1
#
_entry.id   AF-A0A6C2CLY6-F1
#
_cell.length_a   1.000
_cell.length_b   1.000
_cell.length_c   1.000
_cell.angle_alpha   90.00
_cell.angle_beta   90.00
_cell.angle_gamma   90.00
#
_symmetry.space_group_name_H-M   'P 1'
#
loop_
_entity.id
_entity.type
_entity.pdbx_description
1 polymer ?
#
loop_
_entity_poly.entity_id
_entity_poly.type
_entity_poly.pdbx_seq_one_letter_code
_entity_poly.pdbx_strand_id
1 'polypeptide(L)'
;MRDDAGLVRDLDVLECQRQSLPDTFEIFHSVAWHSLDHGVDRHGKIDIVVLSPSGNILLPEVKADDVMLRDREGLKLYGGREHDVGRQLRVQFAAMVHRLKQAQLNASVGNCLVLPNYRVGDPRLQGQLPLSARDMQNQ
;
A
#
# COMPACT_ATOMS: atom_id res chain seq x y z
N MET A 1 13.58 3.14 -17.01
CA MET A 1 13.72 4.42 -16.30
C MET A 1 12.52 4.51 -15.37
N ARG A 2 12.73 4.42 -14.05
CA ARG A 2 11.64 4.70 -13.09
C ARG A 2 11.34 6.19 -13.24
N ASP A 3 10.08 6.55 -13.44
CA ASP A 3 9.71 7.97 -13.52
C ASP A 3 10.09 8.65 -12.20
N ASP A 4 11.01 9.61 -12.27
CA ASP A 4 11.51 10.39 -11.14
C ASP A 4 10.36 11.11 -10.40
N ALA A 5 9.24 11.37 -11.10
CA ALA A 5 8.01 11.93 -10.53
C ALA A 5 7.33 11.00 -9.51
N GLY A 6 7.38 9.68 -9.71
CA GLY A 6 6.83 8.71 -8.75
C GLY A 6 7.66 8.64 -7.48
N LEU A 7 8.98 8.73 -7.59
CA LEU A 7 9.91 8.72 -6.45
C LEU A 7 9.75 9.98 -5.58
N VAL A 8 9.63 11.17 -6.19
CA VAL A 8 9.38 12.42 -5.44
C VAL A 8 8.08 12.31 -4.64
N ARG A 9 7.02 11.77 -5.24
CA ARG A 9 5.73 11.64 -4.53
C ARG A 9 5.74 10.58 -3.44
N ASP A 10 6.43 9.46 -3.66
CA ASP A 10 6.66 8.46 -2.63
C ASP A 10 7.37 9.10 -1.42
N LEU A 11 8.36 9.97 -1.66
CA LEU A 11 9.09 10.71 -0.63
C LEU A 11 8.24 11.76 0.08
N ASP A 12 7.36 12.49 -0.64
CA ASP A 12 6.43 13.45 -0.01
C ASP A 12 5.43 12.76 0.93
N VAL A 13 4.92 11.59 0.53
CA VAL A 13 4.01 10.79 1.36
C VAL A 13 4.76 10.23 2.57
N LEU A 14 6.00 9.78 2.39
CA LEU A 14 6.87 9.34 3.48
C LEU A 14 7.17 10.47 4.46
N GLU A 15 7.47 11.66 3.98
CA GLU A 15 7.78 12.82 4.81
C GLU A 15 6.54 13.28 5.61
N CYS A 16 5.36 13.32 4.98
CA CYS A 16 4.11 13.57 5.69
C CYS A 16 3.85 12.54 6.79
N GLN A 17 4.10 11.25 6.53
CA GLN A 17 3.93 10.20 7.53
C GLN A 17 4.95 10.32 8.67
N ARG A 18 6.22 10.58 8.36
CA ARG A 18 7.27 10.80 9.38
C ARG A 18 6.97 11.99 10.29
N GLN A 19 6.36 13.05 9.76
CA GLN A 19 6.02 14.23 10.54
C GLN A 19 4.75 14.07 11.40
N SER A 20 3.89 13.11 11.07
CA SER A 20 2.60 12.92 11.74
C SER A 20 2.52 11.67 12.63
N LEU A 21 3.44 10.72 12.48
CA LEU A 21 3.54 9.56 13.35
C LEU A 21 4.50 9.84 14.52
N PRO A 22 4.20 9.32 15.73
CA PRO A 22 5.14 9.37 16.84
C PRO A 22 6.47 8.70 16.48
N ASP A 23 7.59 9.19 17.03
CA ASP A 23 8.95 8.65 16.82
C ASP A 23 9.12 7.17 17.23
N THR A 24 8.14 6.61 17.93
CA THR A 24 8.12 5.19 18.32
C THR A 24 7.75 4.28 17.16
N PHE A 25 7.21 4.80 16.05
CA PHE A 25 6.94 4.05 14.83
C PHE A 25 8.17 4.03 13.94
N GLU A 26 8.44 2.87 13.34
CA GLU A 26 9.49 2.73 12.33
C GLU A 26 8.87 2.71 10.93
N ILE A 27 9.47 3.45 9.99
CA ILE A 27 9.00 3.53 8.61
C ILE A 27 10.13 3.09 7.68
N PHE A 28 9.86 2.05 6.89
CA PHE A 28 10.74 1.59 5.83
C PHE A 28 10.12 1.92 4.48
N HIS A 29 10.96 2.21 3.50
CA HIS A 29 10.52 2.46 2.13
C HIS A 29 11.29 1.60 1.15
N SER A 30 10.67 1.30 0.02
CA SER A 30 11.28 0.53 -1.05
C SER A 30 11.82 -0.84 -0.63
N VAL A 31 11.06 -1.53 0.21
CA VAL A 31 11.41 -2.86 0.73
C VAL A 31 11.22 -3.91 -0.36
N ALA A 32 12.33 -4.50 -0.83
CA ALA A 32 12.26 -5.66 -1.71
C ALA A 32 11.84 -6.90 -0.92
N TRP A 33 11.00 -7.74 -1.52
CA TRP A 33 10.63 -9.03 -0.96
C TRP A 33 10.75 -10.12 -2.01
N HIS A 34 10.99 -11.32 -1.52
CA HIS A 34 11.12 -12.54 -2.30
C HIS A 34 10.49 -13.69 -1.50
N SER A 35 9.63 -14.48 -2.11
CA SER A 35 9.01 -15.62 -1.44
C SER A 35 8.92 -16.76 -2.42
N LEU A 36 9.12 -17.97 -1.91
CA LEU A 36 8.82 -19.18 -2.65
C LEU A 36 7.38 -19.59 -2.31
N ASP A 37 6.54 -19.64 -3.33
CA ASP A 37 5.14 -20.09 -3.21
C ASP A 37 4.94 -21.29 -4.15
N HIS A 38 4.73 -22.48 -3.59
CA HIS A 38 4.66 -23.75 -4.35
C HIS A 38 5.83 -23.99 -5.33
N GLY A 39 7.04 -23.56 -4.97
CA GLY A 39 8.23 -23.69 -5.81
C GLY A 39 8.36 -22.64 -6.91
N VAL A 40 7.44 -21.68 -6.96
CA VAL A 40 7.50 -20.53 -7.87
C VAL A 40 8.10 -19.34 -7.12
N ASP A 41 9.13 -18.74 -7.70
CA ASP A 41 9.69 -17.48 -7.23
C ASP A 41 8.69 -16.34 -7.40
N ARG A 42 8.27 -15.76 -6.28
CA ARG A 42 7.55 -14.49 -6.24
C ARG A 42 8.48 -13.43 -5.67
N HIS A 43 8.56 -12.30 -6.33
CA HIS A 43 9.31 -11.16 -5.82
C HIS A 43 8.59 -9.87 -6.15
N GLY A 44 8.91 -8.83 -5.40
CA GLY A 44 8.34 -7.52 -5.63
C GLY A 44 8.95 -6.48 -4.70
N LYS A 45 8.38 -5.29 -4.76
CA LYS A 45 8.68 -4.17 -3.87
C LYS A 45 7.43 -3.86 -3.06
N ILE A 46 7.60 -3.50 -1.80
CA ILE A 46 6.59 -2.82 -0.99
C ILE A 46 7.04 -1.36 -0.91
N ASP A 47 6.15 -0.44 -1.26
CA ASP A 47 6.50 0.98 -1.33
C ASP A 47 6.80 1.54 0.06
N ILE A 48 5.92 1.30 1.04
CA ILE A 48 6.08 1.72 2.43
C ILE A 48 5.73 0.56 3.38
N VAL A 49 6.48 0.44 4.47
CA VAL A 49 6.17 -0.41 5.62
C VAL A 49 6.19 0.45 6.87
N VAL A 50 5.09 0.50 7.59
CA VAL A 50 5.01 1.17 8.90
C VAL A 50 4.92 0.09 9.97
N LEU A 51 5.84 0.12 10.92
CA LEU A 51 5.92 -0.80 12.05
C LEU A 51 5.60 -0.04 13.35
N SER A 52 4.62 -0.52 14.09
CA SER A 52 4.28 0.03 15.41
C SER A 52 5.21 -0.52 16.49
N PRO A 53 5.32 0.16 17.65
CA PRO A 53 6.09 -0.34 18.80
C PRO A 53 5.62 -1.72 19.30
N SER A 54 4.34 -2.02 19.10
CA SER A 54 3.74 -3.32 19.45
C SER A 54 4.01 -4.42 18.42
N GLY A 55 4.75 -4.13 17.35
CA GLY A 55 5.07 -5.07 16.28
C GLY A 55 4.00 -5.20 15.19
N ASN A 56 2.96 -4.36 15.17
CA ASN A 56 1.95 -4.39 14.10
C ASN A 56 2.47 -3.70 12.85
N ILE A 57 2.09 -4.20 11.68
CA ILE A 57 2.61 -3.76 10.39
C ILE A 57 1.47 -3.22 9.52
N LEU A 58 1.66 -2.04 8.95
CA LEU A 58 0.84 -1.51 7.86
C LEU A 58 1.69 -1.45 6.58
N LEU A 59 1.10 -1.85 5.46
CA LEU A 59 1.73 -1.83 4.13
C LEU A 59 1.00 -0.83 3.22
N PRO A 60 1.33 0.48 3.27
CA PRO A 60 0.81 1.44 2.30
C PRO A 60 1.45 1.25 0.91
N GLU A 61 0.60 1.15 -0.11
CA GLU A 61 1.01 1.25 -1.51
C GLU A 61 0.63 2.64 -2.03
N VAL A 62 1.60 3.39 -2.56
CA VAL A 62 1.35 4.75 -3.07
C VAL A 62 1.15 4.70 -4.59
N LYS A 63 0.10 5.36 -5.09
CA LYS A 63 -0.14 5.50 -6.52
C LYS A 63 -0.53 6.94 -6.85
N ALA A 64 0.38 7.64 -7.52
CA ALA A 64 0.22 9.05 -7.89
C ALA A 64 -0.40 9.25 -9.29
N ASP A 65 -0.36 8.24 -10.14
CA ASP A 65 -0.82 8.32 -11.53
C ASP A 65 -2.32 7.99 -11.67
N ASP A 66 -2.79 7.85 -12.92
CA ASP A 66 -4.18 7.50 -13.22
C ASP A 66 -4.55 6.10 -12.68
N VAL A 67 -5.50 6.12 -11.74
CA VAL A 67 -6.11 4.97 -11.08
C VAL A 67 -7.62 5.08 -11.27
N MET A 68 -8.20 4.03 -11.80
CA MET A 68 -9.64 3.85 -11.89
C MET A 68 -10.06 2.78 -10.88
N LEU A 69 -11.07 3.08 -10.06
CA LEU A 69 -11.69 2.05 -9.23
C LEU A 69 -12.71 1.29 -10.07
N ARG A 70 -12.56 -0.03 -10.17
CA ARG A 70 -13.51 -0.92 -10.81
C ARG A 70 -13.85 -2.04 -9.84
N ASP A 71 -15.14 -2.24 -9.55
CA ASP A 71 -15.62 -3.35 -8.71
C ASP A 71 -14.92 -3.46 -7.32
N ARG A 72 -14.54 -2.32 -6.73
CA ARG A 72 -13.77 -2.19 -5.47
C ARG A 72 -12.30 -2.66 -5.57
N GLU A 73 -11.82 -2.93 -6.77
CA GLU A 73 -10.43 -3.19 -7.09
C GLU A 73 -9.82 -1.95 -7.78
N GLY A 74 -8.63 -1.55 -7.36
CA GLY A 74 -7.92 -0.45 -8.00
C GLY A 74 -7.24 -0.94 -9.27
N LEU A 75 -7.50 -0.28 -10.40
CA LEU A 75 -6.79 -0.49 -11.66
C LEU A 75 -5.92 0.72 -11.96
N LYS A 76 -4.63 0.52 -12.18
CA LYS A 76 -3.73 1.56 -12.70
C LYS A 76 -3.73 1.48 -14.23
N LEU A 77 -3.91 2.62 -14.89
CA LEU A 77 -3.80 2.72 -16.34
C LEU A 77 -2.43 3.30 -16.69
N TYR A 78 -1.57 2.49 -17.31
CA TYR A 78 -0.26 2.95 -17.77
C TYR A 78 -0.15 2.78 -19.28
N GLY A 79 -0.06 3.87 -20.03
CA GLY A 79 0.10 3.84 -21.49
C GLY A 79 -0.96 2.98 -22.21
N GLY A 80 -2.18 2.91 -21.68
CA GLY A 80 -3.28 2.09 -22.21
C GLY A 80 -3.31 0.62 -21.74
N ARG A 81 -2.38 0.18 -20.89
CA ARG A 81 -2.39 -1.16 -20.28
C ARG A 81 -2.92 -1.08 -18.85
N GLU A 82 -3.87 -1.95 -18.52
CA GLU A 82 -4.40 -2.10 -17.17
C GLU A 82 -3.43 -2.90 -16.29
N HIS A 83 -3.17 -2.39 -15.10
CA HIS A 83 -2.46 -3.11 -14.04
C HIS A 83 -3.35 -3.17 -12.80
N ASP A 84 -3.65 -4.38 -12.35
CA ASP A 84 -4.50 -4.64 -11.19
C ASP A 84 -3.73 -4.42 -9.89
N VAL A 85 -3.96 -3.25 -9.29
CA VAL A 85 -3.37 -2.81 -8.02
C VAL A 85 -3.96 -3.62 -6.88
N GLY A 86 -5.25 -3.97 -6.93
CA GLY A 86 -5.91 -4.81 -5.91
C GLY A 86 -5.25 -6.18 -5.79
N ARG A 87 -4.98 -6.84 -6.92
CA ARG A 87 -4.23 -8.11 -6.96
C ARG A 87 -2.81 -7.94 -6.42
N GLN A 88 -2.12 -6.86 -6.76
CA GLN A 88 -0.78 -6.59 -6.23
C GLN A 88 -0.79 -6.47 -4.70
N LEU A 89 -1.72 -5.69 -4.13
CA LEU A 89 -1.87 -5.54 -2.68
C LEU A 89 -2.12 -6.87 -1.99
N ARG A 90 -2.97 -7.73 -2.56
CA ARG A 90 -3.23 -9.08 -2.02
C ARG A 90 -1.99 -9.97 -2.02
N VAL A 91 -1.21 -9.93 -3.10
CA VAL A 91 0.02 -10.73 -3.23
C VAL A 91 1.08 -10.26 -2.22
N GLN A 92 1.31 -8.95 -2.11
CA GLN A 92 2.25 -8.40 -1.13
C GLN A 92 1.82 -8.74 0.31
N PHE A 93 0.53 -8.58 0.62
CA PHE A 93 -0.03 -8.92 1.92
C PHE A 93 0.18 -10.40 2.27
N ALA A 94 -0.18 -11.30 1.36
CA ALA A 94 -0.02 -12.73 1.57
C ALA A 94 1.46 -13.13 1.76
N ALA A 95 2.37 -12.53 0.98
CA ALA A 95 3.80 -12.77 1.12
C ALA A 95 4.33 -12.33 2.50
N MET A 96 3.91 -11.15 2.99
CA MET A 96 4.32 -10.66 4.31
C MET A 96 3.78 -11.56 5.44
N VAL A 97 2.48 -11.87 5.41
CA VAL A 97 1.85 -12.76 6.40
C VAL A 97 2.51 -14.13 6.40
N HIS A 98 2.82 -14.68 5.22
CA HIS A 98 3.53 -15.95 5.10
C HIS A 98 4.90 -15.89 5.77
N ARG A 99 5.70 -14.85 5.49
CA ARG A 99 7.03 -14.69 6.11
C ARG A 99 6.96 -14.56 7.63
N LEU A 100 6.04 -13.77 8.16
CA LEU A 100 5.85 -13.63 9.60
C LEU A 100 5.49 -14.96 10.25
N LYS A 101 4.62 -15.74 9.61
CA LYS A 101 4.27 -17.10 10.05
C LYS A 101 5.47 -18.04 10.04
N GLN A 102 6.31 -18.00 9.00
CA GLN A 102 7.54 -18.81 8.93
C GLN A 102 8.55 -18.43 10.02
N ALA A 103 8.58 -17.15 10.42
CA ALA A 103 9.41 -16.64 11.51
C ALA A 103 8.75 -16.77 12.90
N GLN A 104 7.56 -17.37 13.00
CA GLN A 104 6.77 -17.49 14.23
C GLN A 104 6.52 -16.15 14.95
N LEU A 105 6.38 -15.07 14.17
CA LEU A 105 6.08 -13.73 14.68
C LEU A 105 4.57 -13.47 14.68
N ASN A 106 4.03 -13.12 15.84
CA ASN A 106 2.61 -12.78 16.02
C ASN A 106 2.41 -11.28 15.86
N ALA A 107 2.30 -10.82 14.61
CA ALA A 107 2.06 -9.43 14.25
C ALA A 107 0.73 -9.30 13.48
N SER A 108 -0.06 -8.27 13.78
CA SER A 108 -1.18 -7.90 12.91
C SER A 108 -0.63 -7.21 11.67
N VAL A 109 -1.15 -7.57 10.49
CA VAL A 109 -0.78 -6.95 9.22
C VAL A 109 -2.02 -6.32 8.60
N GLY A 110 -1.91 -5.07 8.16
CA GLY A 110 -2.87 -4.39 7.29
C GLY A 110 -2.20 -3.91 6.01
N ASN A 111 -2.98 -3.65 4.96
CA ASN A 111 -2.54 -2.94 3.76
C ASN A 111 -3.56 -1.89 3.35
N CYS A 112 -3.10 -0.84 2.68
CA CYS A 112 -3.98 0.19 2.15
C CYS A 112 -3.38 0.81 0.88
N LEU A 113 -4.26 1.41 0.07
CA LEU A 113 -3.87 2.17 -1.12
C LEU A 113 -3.92 3.66 -0.79
N VAL A 114 -2.82 4.36 -1.01
CA VAL A 114 -2.70 5.81 -0.83
C VAL A 114 -2.69 6.49 -2.19
N LEU A 115 -3.65 7.38 -2.41
CA LEU A 115 -3.90 8.07 -3.67
C LEU A 115 -3.71 9.59 -3.47
N PRO A 116 -2.47 10.10 -3.40
CA PRO A 116 -2.19 11.48 -2.97
C PRO A 116 -2.71 12.56 -3.94
N ASN A 117 -3.01 12.18 -5.19
CA ASN A 117 -3.53 13.09 -6.22
C ASN A 117 -5.05 13.05 -6.38
N TYR A 118 -5.74 12.30 -5.52
CA TYR A 118 -7.18 12.14 -5.58
C TYR A 118 -7.84 12.74 -4.35
N ARG A 119 -9.05 13.26 -4.54
CA ARG A 119 -9.89 13.73 -3.44
C ARG A 119 -11.02 12.72 -3.23
N VAL A 120 -11.53 12.66 -2.00
CA VAL A 120 -12.75 11.91 -1.71
C VAL A 120 -13.87 12.44 -2.61
N GLY A 121 -14.52 11.55 -3.37
CA GLY A 121 -15.55 11.93 -4.34
C GLY A 121 -15.03 12.25 -5.75
N ASP A 122 -13.74 12.08 -6.03
CA ASP A 122 -13.22 12.18 -7.41
C ASP A 122 -13.99 11.21 -8.34
N PRO A 123 -14.53 11.68 -9.48
CA PRO A 123 -15.29 10.83 -10.41
C PRO A 123 -14.51 9.61 -10.92
N ARG A 124 -13.17 9.68 -10.96
CA ARG A 124 -12.31 8.55 -11.33
C ARG A 124 -12.27 7.45 -10.27
N LEU A 125 -12.67 7.78 -9.04
CA LEU A 125 -12.82 6.87 -7.91
C LEU A 125 -14.28 6.41 -7.71
N GLN A 126 -15.10 6.41 -8.76
CA GLN A 126 -16.48 5.91 -8.68
C GLN A 126 -16.51 4.39 -8.48
N GLY A 127 -16.46 4.01 -7.21
CA GLY A 127 -16.73 2.71 -6.65
C GLY A 127 -17.06 2.92 -5.17
N GLN A 128 -17.98 2.13 -4.61
CA GLN A 128 -18.39 2.29 -3.23
C GLN A 128 -17.18 2.01 -2.31
N LEU A 129 -16.59 3.06 -1.72
CA LEU A 129 -15.52 2.90 -0.72
C LEU A 129 -16.01 1.95 0.39
N PRO A 130 -15.19 1.01 0.87
CA PRO A 130 -15.55 0.23 2.06
C PRO A 130 -15.81 1.18 3.23
N LEU A 131 -16.90 0.91 3.95
CA LEU A 131 -17.45 1.70 5.05
C LEU A 131 -16.55 1.72 6.31
N SER A 132 -15.33 2.25 6.23
CA SER A 132 -14.50 2.48 7.44
C SER A 132 -13.97 3.89 7.60
N ALA A 133 -14.32 4.83 6.72
CA ALA A 133 -13.91 6.24 6.82
C ALA A 133 -15.06 7.22 7.09
N ARG A 134 -16.31 6.76 7.24
CA ARG A 134 -17.46 7.64 7.49
C ARG A 134 -17.69 8.01 8.96
N ASP A 135 -17.05 7.33 9.90
CA ASP A 135 -17.37 7.47 11.34
C ASP A 135 -16.32 8.26 12.15
N MET A 136 -15.36 8.94 11.52
CA MET A 136 -14.35 9.77 12.21
C MET A 136 -14.49 11.28 11.96
N GLN A 137 -15.64 11.76 11.50
CA GLN A 137 -15.93 13.20 11.39
C GLN A 137 -17.11 13.69 12.24
N ASN A 138 -17.65 12.85 13.12
CA ASN A 138 -18.61 13.27 14.14
C ASN A 138 -18.17 12.77 15.52
N GLN A 139 -17.19 13.47 16.11
CA GLN A 139 -17.06 13.63 17.56
C GLN A 139 -16.22 14.86 17.88
#